data_AF-A0A9E3CM31-F1
#
_entry.id   AF-A0A9E3CM31-F1
#
_cell.length_a   1.000
_cell.length_b   1.000
_cell.length_c   1.000
_cell.angle_alpha   90.00
_cell.angle_beta   90.00
_cell.angle_gamma   90.00
#
_symmetry.space_group_name_H-M   'P 1'
#
loop_
_entity.id
_entity.type
_entity.pdbx_description
1 polymer ?
#
loop_
_entity_poly.entity_id
_entity_poly.type
_entity_poly.pdbx_seq_one_letter_code
_entity_poly.pdbx_strand_id
1 'polypeptide(L)'
;MNSPRSLFIVSLPRSLSTVVHDFCAAALGLRSPVWTTAGEILNGERLAYFPDVEGFEARKFTTPEQSFAFRQLSELLDDVVRPRGRVYKDVVQPFVVSGWLARRRLPVLRIRRPLAEVARAMTAHGWLYPHHAAPGEGPTTRGLIRGLIRAERALDALSAEVLNFEELVESEEPLRAALRRLYPEAELKPAGYIDDHFRRRARAVAARREEPGWPALQREVAELLELETGRA
;
A
#
# COMPACT_ATOMS: atom_id res chain seq x y z
N MET A 1 3.65 21.26 -22.91
CA MET A 1 4.49 20.23 -22.24
C MET A 1 3.66 18.98 -22.05
N ASN A 2 4.11 17.83 -22.55
CA ASN A 2 3.43 16.54 -22.32
C ASN A 2 3.59 16.16 -20.84
N SER A 3 2.50 16.06 -20.09
CA SER A 3 2.53 15.62 -18.69
C SER A 3 3.19 14.23 -18.57
N PRO A 4 3.94 13.93 -17.49
CA PRO A 4 4.55 12.61 -17.31
C PRO A 4 3.51 11.48 -17.25
N ARG A 5 3.94 10.23 -17.46
CA ARG A 5 3.06 9.07 -17.24
C ARG A 5 2.57 9.05 -15.80
N SER A 6 1.35 8.60 -15.57
CA SER A 6 0.82 8.50 -14.21
C SER A 6 1.55 7.45 -13.39
N LEU A 7 1.72 7.71 -12.11
CA LEU A 7 2.40 6.84 -11.15
C LEU A 7 1.38 6.13 -10.27
N PHE A 8 1.58 4.84 -10.03
CA PHE A 8 0.88 4.10 -8.97
C PHE A 8 1.82 3.79 -7.81
N ILE A 9 1.36 4.09 -6.60
CA ILE A 9 2.05 3.73 -5.36
C ILE A 9 1.21 2.69 -4.64
N VAL A 10 1.76 1.50 -4.46
CA VAL A 10 1.09 0.41 -3.76
C VAL A 10 1.89 -0.01 -2.55
N SER A 11 1.21 -0.31 -1.46
CA SER A 11 1.86 -0.85 -0.27
C SER A 11 0.83 -1.52 0.60
N LEU A 12 1.29 -2.30 1.58
CA LEU A 12 0.44 -2.59 2.72
C LEU A 12 0.14 -1.29 3.51
N PRO A 13 -0.95 -1.29 4.29
CA PRO A 13 -1.23 -0.31 5.33
C PRO A 13 -0.01 0.17 6.12
N ARG A 14 0.00 1.46 6.46
CA ARG A 14 0.96 2.06 7.40
C ARG A 14 2.42 2.04 6.93
N SER A 15 2.68 1.96 5.63
CA SER A 15 4.04 1.89 5.06
C SER A 15 4.55 3.20 4.45
N LEU A 16 4.32 4.36 5.11
CA LEU A 16 4.71 5.70 4.63
C LEU A 16 4.13 6.14 3.27
N SER A 17 3.20 5.40 2.70
CA SER A 17 2.72 5.63 1.33
C SER A 17 2.12 7.02 1.09
N THR A 18 1.51 7.66 2.08
CA THR A 18 1.06 9.07 1.97
C THR A 18 2.22 10.03 1.78
N VAL A 19 3.29 9.90 2.56
CA VAL A 19 4.47 10.76 2.46
C VAL A 19 5.17 10.56 1.11
N VAL A 20 5.32 9.30 0.70
CA VAL A 20 5.89 8.95 -0.61
C VAL A 20 5.03 9.52 -1.74
N HIS A 21 3.71 9.41 -1.63
CA HIS A 21 2.77 9.99 -2.58
C HIS A 21 2.95 11.50 -2.75
N ASP A 22 3.00 12.25 -1.65
CA ASP A 22 3.11 13.71 -1.70
C ASP A 22 4.48 14.13 -2.25
N PHE A 23 5.54 13.42 -1.87
CA PHE A 23 6.87 13.61 -2.45
C PHE A 23 6.86 13.37 -3.96
N CYS A 24 6.30 12.26 -4.44
CA CYS A 24 6.23 11.95 -5.87
C CYS A 24 5.40 12.98 -6.64
N ALA A 25 4.28 13.42 -6.07
CA ALA A 25 3.43 14.47 -6.64
C ALA A 25 4.25 15.74 -6.88
N ALA A 26 4.96 16.20 -5.85
CA ALA A 26 5.78 17.40 -5.91
C ALA A 26 6.97 17.24 -6.88
N ALA A 27 7.75 16.18 -6.72
CA ALA A 27 8.97 15.93 -7.49
C ALA A 27 8.71 15.78 -9.00
N LEU A 28 7.62 15.11 -9.40
CA LEU A 28 7.28 14.88 -10.81
C LEU A 28 6.27 15.90 -11.37
N GLY A 29 5.75 16.81 -10.54
CA GLY A 29 4.64 17.68 -10.93
C GLY A 29 3.36 16.92 -11.31
N LEU A 30 3.13 15.75 -10.71
CA LEU A 30 1.92 14.96 -10.87
C LEU A 30 0.81 15.50 -9.96
N ARG A 31 -0.45 15.31 -10.36
CA ARG A 31 -1.61 15.74 -9.56
C ARG A 31 -2.38 14.55 -9.02
N SER A 32 -2.69 14.56 -7.74
CA SER A 32 -3.66 13.63 -7.15
C SER A 32 -5.06 13.88 -7.72
N PRO A 33 -5.92 12.86 -7.85
CA PRO A 33 -7.33 13.09 -8.11
C PRO A 33 -7.97 13.84 -6.93
N VAL A 34 -8.74 14.89 -7.23
CA VAL A 34 -9.30 15.81 -6.22
C VAL A 34 -10.34 15.16 -5.30
N TRP A 35 -10.96 14.08 -5.76
CA TRP A 35 -11.95 13.30 -5.02
C TRP A 35 -11.30 12.23 -4.12
N THR A 36 -9.98 12.09 -4.16
CA THR A 36 -9.24 11.16 -3.28
C THR A 36 -8.60 11.91 -2.11
N THR A 37 -8.43 11.24 -0.98
CA THR A 37 -7.61 11.74 0.12
C THR A 37 -6.24 11.06 0.08
N ALA A 38 -5.18 11.86 -0.04
CA ALA A 38 -3.80 11.37 -0.15
C ALA A 38 -3.61 10.31 -1.28
N GLY A 39 -4.34 10.49 -2.38
CA GLY A 39 -4.26 9.63 -3.57
C GLY A 39 -4.94 8.27 -3.47
N GLU A 40 -5.59 7.94 -2.34
CA GLU A 40 -6.23 6.64 -2.11
C GLU A 40 -7.44 6.43 -3.01
N ILE A 41 -7.26 5.63 -4.07
CA ILE A 41 -8.19 5.56 -5.18
C ILE A 41 -9.36 4.58 -4.94
N LEU A 42 -9.17 3.51 -4.16
CA LEU A 42 -10.22 2.53 -3.82
C LEU A 42 -10.64 2.53 -2.35
N ASN A 43 -10.39 3.63 -1.63
CA ASN A 43 -10.86 3.77 -0.26
C ASN A 43 -12.34 4.19 -0.24
N GLY A 44 -13.23 3.18 -0.29
CA GLY A 44 -14.68 3.37 -0.33
C GLY A 44 -15.26 4.15 0.86
N GLU A 45 -14.63 4.11 2.05
CA GLU A 45 -15.07 4.89 3.23
C GLU A 45 -15.01 6.39 2.94
N ARG A 46 -14.19 6.80 1.95
CA ARG A 46 -14.03 8.18 1.50
C ARG A 46 -14.82 8.50 0.23
N LEU A 47 -15.37 7.48 -0.43
CA LEU A 47 -16.34 7.61 -1.54
C LEU A 47 -17.78 7.63 -1.05
N ALA A 48 -18.03 7.46 0.26
CA ALA A 48 -19.34 7.37 0.91
C ALA A 48 -20.15 8.68 0.94
N TYR A 49 -20.11 9.46 -0.15
CA TYR A 49 -21.20 10.37 -0.52
C TYR A 49 -22.39 9.63 -1.18
N PHE A 50 -22.37 8.29 -1.22
CA PHE A 50 -23.48 7.44 -1.66
C PHE A 50 -24.08 6.69 -0.46
N PRO A 51 -25.00 7.32 0.30
CA PRO A 51 -25.54 6.74 1.53
C PRO A 51 -26.50 5.56 1.33
N ASP A 52 -26.95 5.27 0.10
CA ASP A 52 -28.10 4.38 -0.13
C ASP A 52 -27.77 3.02 -0.77
N VAL A 53 -26.51 2.58 -0.76
CA VAL A 53 -26.16 1.22 -1.21
C VAL A 53 -25.85 0.35 0.01
N GLU A 54 -26.90 -0.22 0.61
CA GLU A 54 -26.76 -1.34 1.54
C GLU A 54 -25.85 -2.41 0.91
N GLY A 55 -24.76 -2.75 1.59
CA GLY A 55 -23.75 -3.71 1.11
C GLY A 55 -22.45 -3.10 0.58
N PHE A 56 -22.38 -1.77 0.42
CA PHE A 56 -21.17 -1.00 0.11
C PHE A 56 -20.49 -0.42 1.36
N GLU A 57 -20.61 -1.09 2.52
CA GLU A 57 -19.55 -0.97 3.53
C GLU A 57 -18.23 -1.19 2.78
N ALA A 58 -17.32 -0.23 2.84
CA ALA A 58 -16.14 -0.21 1.99
C ALA A 58 -15.22 -1.41 2.30
N ARG A 59 -15.53 -2.56 1.68
CA ARG A 59 -14.88 -3.85 1.92
C ARG A 59 -13.43 -3.75 1.50
N LYS A 60 -12.54 -3.50 2.46
CA LYS A 60 -11.08 -3.53 2.26
C LYS A 60 -10.66 -4.96 1.93
N PHE A 61 -9.58 -5.13 1.18
CA PHE A 61 -9.01 -6.43 0.82
C PHE A 61 -9.96 -7.35 0.03
N THR A 62 -10.76 -6.79 -0.88
CA THR A 62 -11.63 -7.57 -1.77
C THR A 62 -10.81 -8.56 -2.60
N THR A 63 -11.10 -9.86 -2.47
CA THR A 63 -10.32 -10.94 -3.12
C THR A 63 -10.93 -11.36 -4.46
N PRO A 64 -10.17 -12.05 -5.35
CA PRO A 64 -10.69 -12.52 -6.64
C PRO A 64 -11.89 -13.48 -6.52
N GLU A 65 -11.97 -14.24 -5.42
CA GLU A 65 -13.09 -15.14 -5.14
C GLU A 65 -14.41 -14.38 -4.94
N GLN A 66 -14.34 -13.10 -4.56
CA GLN A 66 -15.48 -12.18 -4.49
C GLN A 66 -15.73 -11.55 -5.87
N SER A 67 -15.94 -12.38 -6.89
CA SER A 67 -15.78 -12.01 -8.30
C SER A 67 -16.62 -10.80 -8.77
N PHE A 68 -17.82 -10.58 -8.21
CA PHE A 68 -18.63 -9.41 -8.54
C PHE A 68 -18.01 -8.11 -8.02
N ALA A 69 -17.72 -8.02 -6.72
CA ALA A 69 -17.12 -6.83 -6.11
C ALA A 69 -15.71 -6.57 -6.67
N PHE A 70 -14.92 -7.63 -6.88
CA PHE A 70 -13.61 -7.52 -7.51
C PHE A 70 -13.68 -6.92 -8.91
N ARG A 71 -14.66 -7.35 -9.72
CA ARG A 71 -14.91 -6.80 -11.06
C ARG A 71 -15.33 -5.34 -11.00
N GLN A 72 -16.29 -4.98 -10.15
CA GLN A 72 -16.75 -3.59 -10.02
C GLN A 72 -15.62 -2.63 -9.64
N LEU A 73 -14.77 -3.01 -8.68
CA LEU A 73 -13.62 -2.19 -8.30
C LEU A 73 -12.57 -2.10 -9.42
N SER A 74 -12.41 -3.16 -10.21
CA SER A 74 -11.52 -3.16 -11.38
C SER A 74 -12.05 -2.26 -12.51
N GLU A 75 -13.35 -2.29 -12.77
CA GLU A 75 -14.03 -1.43 -13.77
C GLU A 75 -13.98 0.03 -13.32
N LEU A 76 -14.17 0.32 -12.03
CA LEU A 76 -13.98 1.67 -11.51
C LEU A 76 -12.57 2.21 -11.80
N LEU A 77 -11.52 1.39 -11.63
CA LEU A 77 -10.16 1.78 -11.98
C LEU A 77 -10.03 2.10 -13.49
N ASP A 78 -10.76 1.40 -14.36
CA ASP A 78 -10.76 1.70 -15.80
C ASP A 78 -11.35 3.06 -16.12
N ASP A 79 -12.40 3.45 -15.40
CA ASP A 79 -13.09 4.72 -15.62
C ASP A 79 -12.30 5.92 -15.07
N VAL A 80 -11.63 5.76 -13.92
CA VAL A 80 -11.07 6.90 -13.17
C VAL A 80 -9.56 7.07 -13.34
N VAL A 81 -8.85 6.05 -13.79
CA VAL A 81 -7.39 6.11 -13.95
C VAL A 81 -7.02 6.70 -15.30
N ARG A 82 -6.29 7.82 -15.25
CA ARG A 82 -5.71 8.47 -16.42
C ARG A 82 -4.29 8.01 -16.63
N PRO A 83 -3.86 7.74 -17.88
CA PRO A 83 -2.52 7.24 -18.17
C PRO A 83 -1.40 8.27 -17.93
N ARG A 84 -1.73 9.56 -17.84
CA ARG A 84 -0.75 10.65 -17.69
C ARG A 84 -1.19 11.71 -16.68
N GLY A 85 -0.21 12.35 -16.05
CA GLY A 85 -0.36 13.54 -15.23
C GLY A 85 -0.95 13.31 -13.84
N ARG A 86 -1.08 12.05 -13.40
CA ARG A 86 -1.66 11.70 -12.10
C ARG A 86 -0.72 10.86 -11.25
N VAL A 87 -0.86 11.00 -9.93
CA VAL A 87 -0.31 10.05 -8.98
C VAL A 87 -1.47 9.41 -8.23
N TYR A 88 -1.44 8.09 -8.13
CA TYR A 88 -2.44 7.28 -7.47
C TYR A 88 -1.76 6.48 -6.38
N LYS A 89 -2.51 6.18 -5.32
CA LYS A 89 -2.05 5.35 -4.22
C LYS A 89 -3.13 4.37 -3.86
N ASP A 90 -2.77 3.17 -3.45
CA ASP A 90 -3.71 2.29 -2.78
C ASP A 90 -3.01 1.42 -1.73
N VAL A 91 -3.67 1.31 -0.57
CA VAL A 91 -3.24 0.47 0.56
C VAL A 91 -4.39 -0.37 1.12
N VAL A 92 -5.54 -0.35 0.45
CA VAL A 92 -6.82 -0.85 0.97
C VAL A 92 -7.36 -2.02 0.14
N GLN A 93 -7.01 -2.12 -1.15
CA GLN A 93 -7.45 -3.18 -2.05
C GLN A 93 -6.30 -3.90 -2.76
N PRO A 94 -5.28 -4.43 -2.05
CA PRO A 94 -4.06 -4.96 -2.68
C PRO A 94 -4.33 -5.99 -3.78
N PHE A 95 -5.32 -6.87 -3.62
CA PHE A 95 -5.65 -7.87 -4.64
C PHE A 95 -6.23 -7.26 -5.92
N VAL A 96 -7.14 -6.28 -5.79
CA VAL A 96 -7.74 -5.60 -6.93
C VAL A 96 -6.69 -4.80 -7.69
N VAL A 97 -5.94 -3.93 -7.00
CA VAL A 97 -4.89 -3.12 -7.66
C VAL A 97 -3.83 -4.01 -8.29
N SER A 98 -3.44 -5.12 -7.64
CA SER A 98 -2.49 -6.06 -8.23
C SER A 98 -3.01 -6.69 -9.51
N GLY A 99 -4.22 -7.27 -9.48
CA GLY A 99 -4.82 -7.90 -10.67
C GLY A 99 -5.07 -6.91 -11.80
N TRP A 100 -5.38 -5.65 -11.46
CA TRP A 100 -5.55 -4.57 -12.43
C TRP A 100 -4.20 -4.09 -13.00
N LEU A 101 -3.19 -3.81 -12.17
CA LEU A 101 -1.89 -3.32 -12.61
C LEU A 101 -1.09 -4.38 -13.39
N ALA A 102 -1.24 -5.67 -13.10
CA ALA A 102 -0.53 -6.76 -13.79
C ALA A 102 -0.73 -6.75 -15.32
N ARG A 103 -1.83 -6.15 -15.80
CA ARG A 103 -2.17 -6.08 -17.23
C ARG A 103 -1.84 -4.72 -17.86
N ARG A 104 -1.16 -3.82 -17.15
CA ARG A 104 -0.98 -2.41 -17.55
C ARG A 104 0.48 -1.99 -17.50
N ARG A 105 0.85 -1.07 -18.40
CA ARG A 105 2.19 -0.51 -18.50
C ARG A 105 2.29 0.86 -17.83
N LEU A 106 1.91 0.91 -16.55
CA LEU A 106 2.07 2.10 -15.72
C LEU A 106 3.33 1.98 -14.87
N PRO A 107 4.06 3.08 -14.63
CA PRO A 107 5.03 3.15 -13.54
C PRO A 107 4.39 2.77 -12.21
N VAL A 108 4.99 1.81 -11.50
CA VAL A 108 4.55 1.38 -10.18
C VAL A 108 5.72 1.47 -9.20
N LEU A 109 5.48 2.13 -8.07
CA LEU A 109 6.31 2.04 -6.87
C LEU A 109 5.61 1.15 -5.85
N ARG A 110 6.35 0.20 -5.30
CA ARG A 110 5.90 -0.66 -4.21
C ARG A 110 6.69 -0.37 -2.95
N ILE A 111 6.03 -0.07 -1.84
CA ILE A 111 6.70 0.08 -0.55
C ILE A 111 6.56 -1.21 0.24
N ARG A 112 7.70 -1.86 0.49
CA ARG A 112 7.78 -3.06 1.31
C ARG A 112 8.06 -2.67 2.75
N ARG A 113 7.28 -3.23 3.67
CA ARG A 113 7.48 -3.09 5.12
C ARG A 113 7.37 -4.48 5.77
N PRO A 114 8.18 -4.81 6.79
CA PRO A 114 8.06 -6.09 7.49
C PRO A 114 6.64 -6.34 8.00
N LEU A 115 6.12 -7.55 7.75
CA LEU A 115 4.73 -7.89 8.06
C LEU A 115 4.39 -7.78 9.56
N ALA A 116 5.34 -8.11 10.44
CA ALA A 116 5.17 -7.93 11.89
C ALA A 116 4.93 -6.46 12.25
N GLU A 117 5.59 -5.52 11.58
CA GLU A 117 5.36 -4.09 11.81
C GLU A 117 4.02 -3.62 11.27
N VAL A 118 3.62 -4.12 10.10
CA VAL A 118 2.31 -3.83 9.52
C VAL A 118 1.20 -4.34 10.44
N ALA A 119 1.28 -5.61 10.87
CA ALA A 119 0.31 -6.23 11.77
C ALA A 119 0.20 -5.44 13.08
N ARG A 120 1.32 -5.15 13.76
CA ARG A 120 1.32 -4.35 14.99
C ARG A 120 0.71 -2.96 14.76
N ALA A 121 1.10 -2.28 13.69
CA ALA A 121 0.62 -0.94 13.40
C ALA A 121 -0.89 -0.93 13.08
N MET A 122 -1.39 -1.93 12.38
CA MET A 122 -2.81 -2.10 12.08
C MET A 122 -3.62 -2.37 13.36
N THR A 123 -3.19 -3.32 14.19
CA THR A 123 -3.85 -3.63 15.47
C THR A 123 -3.90 -2.40 16.38
N ALA A 124 -2.80 -1.65 16.51
CA ALA A 124 -2.75 -0.45 17.35
C ALA A 124 -3.70 0.68 16.89
N HIS A 125 -4.19 0.64 15.64
CA HIS A 125 -5.12 1.64 15.09
C HIS A 125 -6.52 1.04 14.85
N GLY A 126 -6.83 -0.12 15.42
CA GLY A 126 -8.11 -0.79 15.23
C GLY A 126 -8.39 -1.20 13.78
N TRP A 127 -7.35 -1.26 12.93
CA TRP A 127 -7.51 -1.59 11.53
C TRP A 127 -7.45 -3.10 11.36
N LEU A 128 -8.61 -3.76 11.49
CA LEU A 128 -8.70 -5.21 11.39
C LEU A 128 -8.78 -5.64 9.92
N TYR A 129 -8.07 -6.71 9.59
CA TYR A 129 -8.19 -7.36 8.29
C TYR A 129 -9.50 -8.15 8.24
N PRO A 130 -10.33 -8.00 7.21
CA PRO A 130 -11.63 -8.64 7.19
C PRO A 130 -11.52 -10.17 7.13
N HIS A 131 -12.33 -10.87 7.94
CA HIS A 131 -12.33 -12.33 8.02
C HIS A 131 -12.48 -13.02 6.65
N HIS A 132 -13.27 -12.44 5.75
CA HIS A 132 -13.48 -12.98 4.39
C HIS A 132 -12.21 -13.00 3.53
N ALA A 133 -11.25 -12.11 3.78
CA ALA A 133 -10.02 -12.03 3.02
C ALA A 133 -8.92 -12.96 3.58
N ALA A 134 -9.14 -13.57 4.75
CA ALA A 134 -8.25 -14.56 5.36
C ALA A 134 -9.08 -15.66 6.05
N PRO A 135 -9.71 -16.57 5.27
CA PRO A 135 -10.51 -17.64 5.85
C PRO A 135 -9.63 -18.60 6.66
N GLY A 136 -10.03 -18.91 7.89
CA GLY A 136 -9.38 -19.92 8.73
C GLY A 136 -9.89 -19.92 10.16
N GLU A 137 -9.86 -21.09 10.81
CA GLU A 137 -10.11 -21.23 12.24
C GLU A 137 -8.87 -20.78 13.03
N GLY A 138 -9.05 -19.91 14.04
CA GLY A 138 -7.96 -19.51 14.94
C GLY A 138 -8.06 -18.09 15.49
N PRO A 139 -7.08 -17.65 16.29
CA PRO A 139 -7.05 -16.30 16.86
C PRO A 139 -7.05 -15.22 15.77
N THR A 140 -7.77 -14.12 16.01
CA THR A 140 -7.91 -12.97 15.09
C THR A 140 -6.56 -12.47 14.55
N THR A 141 -5.49 -12.53 15.36
CA THR A 141 -4.14 -12.14 14.96
C THR A 141 -3.54 -13.03 13.86
N ARG A 142 -3.72 -14.36 13.92
CA ARG A 142 -3.22 -15.27 12.87
C ARG A 142 -3.97 -15.06 11.56
N GLY A 143 -5.28 -14.83 11.63
CA GLY A 143 -6.09 -14.44 10.46
C GLY A 143 -5.59 -13.16 9.80
N LEU A 144 -5.34 -12.11 10.60
CA LEU A 144 -4.71 -10.87 10.14
C LEU A 144 -3.36 -11.15 9.44
N ILE A 145 -2.45 -11.89 10.08
CA ILE A 145 -1.12 -12.16 9.52
C ILE A 145 -1.22 -12.93 8.20
N ARG A 146 -2.06 -13.99 8.13
CA ARG A 146 -2.29 -14.73 6.87
C ARG A 146 -2.83 -13.84 5.76
N GLY A 147 -3.78 -12.96 6.09
CA GLY A 147 -4.29 -11.96 5.16
C GLY A 147 -3.21 -11.01 4.64
N LEU A 148 -2.32 -10.56 5.52
CA LEU A 148 -1.19 -9.71 5.14
C LEU A 148 -0.16 -10.47 4.29
N ILE A 149 0.11 -11.75 4.56
CA ILE A 149 0.97 -12.60 3.73
C ILE A 149 0.39 -12.72 2.31
N ARG A 150 -0.90 -13.02 2.19
CA ARG A 150 -1.60 -13.10 0.89
C ARG A 150 -1.55 -11.77 0.14
N ALA A 151 -1.83 -10.67 0.83
CA ALA A 151 -1.79 -9.33 0.25
C ALA A 151 -0.38 -8.94 -0.21
N GLU A 152 0.65 -9.22 0.59
CA GLU A 152 2.05 -8.97 0.22
C GLU A 152 2.44 -9.75 -1.02
N ARG A 153 2.07 -11.04 -1.11
CA ARG A 153 2.32 -11.86 -2.31
C ARG A 153 1.66 -11.28 -3.55
N ALA A 154 0.41 -10.83 -3.44
CA ALA A 154 -0.27 -10.20 -4.56
C ALA A 154 0.45 -8.92 -5.02
N LEU A 155 0.97 -8.11 -4.09
CA LEU A 155 1.75 -6.91 -4.42
C LEU A 155 3.15 -7.24 -4.96
N ASP A 156 3.79 -8.30 -4.44
CA ASP A 156 5.14 -8.74 -4.83
C ASP A 156 5.19 -9.29 -6.27
N ALA A 157 4.06 -9.81 -6.76
CA ALA A 157 3.92 -10.26 -8.14
C ALA A 157 3.91 -9.11 -9.19
N LEU A 158 3.87 -7.85 -8.76
CA LEU A 158 3.86 -6.71 -9.67
C LEU A 158 5.27 -6.39 -10.20
N SER A 159 5.35 -6.03 -11.47
CA SER A 159 6.52 -5.36 -12.04
C SER A 159 6.60 -3.92 -11.53
N ALA A 160 7.24 -3.72 -10.38
CA ALA A 160 7.33 -2.44 -9.69
C ALA A 160 8.77 -2.13 -9.23
N GLU A 161 9.10 -0.84 -9.12
CA GLU A 161 10.27 -0.41 -8.37
C GLU A 161 9.97 -0.56 -6.87
N VAL A 162 10.78 -1.35 -6.18
CA VAL A 162 10.56 -1.68 -4.75
C VAL A 162 11.38 -0.74 -3.87
N LEU A 163 10.71 -0.17 -2.87
CA LEU A 163 11.31 0.65 -1.83
C LEU A 163 11.16 -0.03 -0.48
N ASN A 164 12.27 -0.16 0.26
CA ASN A 164 12.23 -0.69 1.62
C ASN A 164 11.85 0.43 2.60
N PHE A 165 10.91 0.15 3.48
CA PHE A 165 10.41 1.11 4.47
C PHE A 165 11.54 1.67 5.35
N GLU A 166 12.46 0.82 5.80
CA GLU A 166 13.58 1.20 6.65
C GLU A 166 14.49 2.22 5.97
N GLU A 167 14.83 1.98 4.70
CA GLU A 167 15.67 2.90 3.91
C GLU A 167 14.97 4.24 3.69
N LEU A 168 13.64 4.25 3.48
CA LEU A 168 12.84 5.46 3.31
C LEU A 168 12.71 6.28 4.60
N VAL A 169 12.86 5.65 5.76
CA VAL A 169 12.89 6.34 7.05
C VAL A 169 14.23 7.05 7.26
N GLU A 170 15.30 6.48 6.74
CA GLU A 170 16.66 7.02 6.91
C GLU A 170 17.02 8.07 5.86
N SER A 171 16.58 7.88 4.62
CA SER A 171 16.96 8.70 3.46
C SER A 171 15.87 8.78 2.40
N GLU A 172 15.84 9.92 1.68
CA GLU A 172 14.98 10.13 0.51
C GLU A 172 15.62 9.58 -0.79
N GLU A 173 16.91 9.26 -0.76
CA GLU A 173 17.65 8.88 -1.97
C GLU A 173 17.13 7.60 -2.64
N PRO A 174 16.73 6.53 -1.93
CA PRO A 174 16.13 5.35 -2.56
C PRO A 174 14.89 5.72 -3.40
N LEU A 175 14.06 6.62 -2.89
CA LEU A 175 12.89 7.12 -3.61
C LEU A 175 13.30 7.93 -4.84
N ARG A 176 14.26 8.85 -4.72
CA ARG A 176 14.76 9.62 -5.87
C ARG A 176 15.34 8.71 -6.95
N ALA A 177 16.15 7.73 -6.56
CA ALA A 177 16.76 6.78 -7.47
C ALA A 177 15.71 5.95 -8.21
N ALA A 178 14.67 5.46 -7.51
CA ALA A 178 13.55 4.75 -8.13
C ALA A 178 12.77 5.65 -9.12
N LEU A 179 12.53 6.92 -8.76
CA LEU A 179 11.86 7.87 -9.67
C LEU A 179 12.68 8.13 -10.93
N ARG A 180 14.01 8.26 -10.83
CA ARG A 180 14.90 8.41 -12.00
C ARG A 180 14.84 7.19 -12.92
N ARG A 181 14.73 5.97 -12.36
CA ARG A 181 14.56 4.75 -13.18
C ARG A 181 13.20 4.68 -13.88
N LEU A 182 12.12 5.06 -13.20
CA LEU A 182 10.77 5.06 -13.76
C LEU A 182 10.54 6.18 -14.80
N TYR A 183 11.28 7.28 -14.67
CA TYR A 183 11.17 8.50 -15.47
C TYR A 183 12.56 9.04 -15.85
N PRO A 184 13.32 8.33 -16.70
CA PRO A 184 14.70 8.70 -17.03
C PRO A 184 14.81 10.08 -17.70
N GLU A 185 13.77 10.47 -18.44
CA GLU A 185 13.71 11.75 -19.17
C GLU A 185 13.10 12.89 -18.34
N ALA A 186 12.68 12.66 -17.10
CA ALA A 186 12.05 13.68 -16.27
C ALA A 186 13.06 14.36 -15.35
N GLU A 187 13.04 15.70 -15.36
CA GLU A 187 13.73 16.48 -14.34
C GLU A 187 12.92 16.44 -13.03
N LEU A 188 13.51 15.86 -11.98
CA LEU A 188 12.90 15.81 -10.66
C LEU A 188 13.02 17.16 -9.97
N LYS A 189 11.88 17.75 -9.59
CA LYS A 189 11.85 18.97 -8.79
C LYS A 189 12.37 18.70 -7.36
N PRO A 190 12.97 19.70 -6.71
CA PRO A 190 13.24 19.64 -5.29
C PRO A 190 11.94 19.37 -4.50
N ALA A 191 11.97 18.33 -3.67
CA ALA A 191 10.92 17.93 -2.75
C ALA A 191 11.62 17.28 -1.55
N GLY A 192 11.03 17.26 -0.37
CA GLY A 192 11.63 16.60 0.80
C GLY A 192 10.60 16.44 1.91
N TYR A 193 10.78 15.39 2.72
CA TYR A 193 9.93 15.05 3.86
C TYR A 193 10.73 14.68 5.11
N ILE A 194 12.04 14.45 5.01
CA ILE A 194 12.87 14.10 6.17
C ILE A 194 13.29 15.38 6.90
N ASP A 195 12.43 15.83 7.80
CA ASP A 195 12.70 16.91 8.75
C ASP A 195 12.83 16.38 10.20
N ASP A 196 13.11 17.27 11.16
CA ASP A 196 13.26 16.90 12.56
C ASP A 196 11.99 16.28 13.16
N HIS A 197 10.81 16.71 12.71
CA HIS A 197 9.54 16.19 13.17
C HIS A 197 9.32 14.75 12.66
N PHE A 198 9.61 14.50 11.40
CA PHE A 198 9.63 13.17 10.81
C PHE A 198 10.61 12.26 11.57
N ARG A 199 11.85 12.71 11.81
CA ARG A 199 12.86 11.95 12.56
C ARG A 199 12.40 11.60 13.98
N ARG A 200 11.71 12.51 14.69
CA ARG A 200 11.12 12.21 16.00
C ARG A 200 10.05 11.12 15.91
N ARG A 201 9.14 11.20 14.94
CA ARG A 201 8.10 10.19 14.73
C ARG A 201 8.67 8.84 14.32
N ALA A 202 9.68 8.83 13.45
CA ALA A 202 10.40 7.63 13.04
C ALA A 202 11.03 6.91 14.24
N ARG A 203 11.75 7.65 15.11
CA ARG A 203 12.31 7.09 16.35
C ARG A 203 11.25 6.51 17.27
N ALA A 204 10.13 7.22 17.44
CA ALA A 204 9.01 6.71 18.25
C ALA A 204 8.38 5.43 17.68
N VAL A 205 8.35 5.28 16.34
CA VAL A 205 7.89 4.03 15.70
C VAL A 205 8.93 2.91 15.88
N ALA A 206 10.22 3.22 15.74
CA ALA A 206 11.30 2.24 15.90
C ALA A 206 11.37 1.67 17.33
N ALA A 207 11.18 2.51 18.36
CA ALA A 207 11.15 2.11 19.77
C ALA A 207 10.09 1.04 20.07
N ARG A 208 9.05 0.91 19.24
CA ARG A 208 8.01 -0.14 19.40
C ARG A 208 8.55 -1.56 19.23
N ARG A 209 9.74 -1.72 18.66
CA ARG A 209 10.44 -3.01 18.57
C ARG A 209 10.96 -3.49 19.94
N GLU A 210 11.06 -2.59 20.92
CA GLU A 210 11.48 -2.90 22.29
C GLU A 210 10.30 -3.26 23.20
N GLU A 211 9.07 -2.98 22.77
CA GLU A 211 7.87 -3.24 23.56
C GLU A 211 7.62 -4.76 23.75
N PRO A 212 7.04 -5.17 24.90
CA PRO A 212 6.64 -6.54 25.14
C PRO A 212 5.79 -7.13 24.00
N GLY A 213 6.00 -8.42 23.72
CA GLY A 213 5.29 -9.13 22.66
C GLY A 213 5.90 -8.98 21.26
N TRP A 214 6.83 -8.04 21.02
CA TRP A 214 7.50 -7.90 19.71
C TRP A 214 8.18 -9.20 19.23
N PRO A 215 9.01 -9.88 20.04
CA PRO A 215 9.66 -11.11 19.59
C PRO A 215 8.66 -12.25 19.32
N ALA A 216 7.55 -12.29 20.07
CA ALA A 216 6.50 -13.29 19.86
C ALA A 216 5.79 -13.07 18.53
N LEU A 217 5.41 -11.83 18.21
CA LEU A 217 4.81 -11.47 16.92
C LEU A 217 5.75 -11.76 15.74
N GLN A 218 7.04 -11.46 15.89
CA GLN A 218 8.03 -11.79 14.84
C GLN A 218 8.11 -13.28 14.58
N ARG A 219 8.15 -14.11 15.64
CA ARG A 219 8.14 -15.58 15.50
C ARG A 219 6.86 -16.09 14.85
N GLU A 220 5.71 -15.57 15.26
CA GLU A 220 4.41 -15.96 14.69
C GLU A 220 4.30 -15.63 13.20
N VAL A 221 4.80 -14.46 12.79
CA VAL A 221 4.88 -14.10 11.36
C VAL A 221 5.82 -15.03 10.59
N ALA A 222 6.98 -15.36 11.16
CA ALA A 222 7.95 -16.26 10.52
C ALA A 222 7.36 -17.68 10.34
N GLU A 223 6.78 -18.25 11.39
CA GLU A 223 6.10 -19.55 11.37
C GLU A 223 5.01 -19.59 10.29
N LEU A 224 4.15 -18.57 10.24
CA LEU A 224 3.08 -18.51 9.24
C LEU A 224 3.62 -18.33 7.81
N LEU A 225 4.71 -17.58 7.62
CA LEU A 225 5.35 -17.46 6.31
C LEU A 225 5.90 -18.81 5.83
N GLU A 226 6.53 -19.59 6.71
CA GLU A 226 7.06 -20.93 6.39
C GLU A 226 5.92 -21.89 5.98
N LEU A 227 4.86 -21.96 6.78
CA LEU A 227 3.67 -22.76 6.49
C LEU A 227 3.03 -22.41 5.15
N GLU A 228 2.88 -21.11 4.86
CA GLU A 228 2.24 -20.63 3.64
C GLU A 228 3.14 -20.78 2.40
N THR A 229 4.46 -20.94 2.55
CA THR A 229 5.42 -21.10 1.43
C THR A 229 5.76 -22.56 1.13
N GLY A 230 5.25 -23.51 1.91
CA GLY A 230 5.44 -24.94 1.66
C GLY A 230 6.87 -25.43 1.93
N ARG A 231 7.66 -24.70 2.73
CA ARG A 231 8.94 -25.20 3.26
C ARG A 231 8.69 -25.84 4.62
N ALA A 232 8.17 -27.07 4.60
CA ALA A 232 8.25 -28.00 5.71
C ALA A 232 9.38 -28.99 5.43
#